data_AF-A0A1F6ZT20-F1
#
_entry.id   AF-A0A1F6ZT20-F1
#
_cell.length_a   1.000
_cell.length_b   1.000
_cell.length_c   1.000
_cell.angle_alpha   90.00
_cell.angle_beta   90.00
_cell.angle_gamma   90.00
#
_symmetry.space_group_name_H-M   'P 1'
#
loop_
_entity.id
_entity.type
_entity.pdbx_description
1 polymer ?
#
loop_
_entity_poly.entity_id
_entity_poly.type
_entity_poly.pdbx_seq_one_letter_code
_entity_poly.pdbx_strand_id
1 'polypeptide(L)'
;MKSQTIKAIFTNLLFVIGVILLIFGFIRGSITITRLVIFDKYPLQSYEETRCQIDLLPQPVSTDGKTQLLSQKESQDRQEKCTTSLEHERKVRQTEDIVYSVTTLVAGFVLIVAFKRFIFSES
;
A
#
# COMPACT_ATOMS: atom_id res chain seq x y z
N MET A 1 26.68 13.99 32.11
CA MET A 1 25.85 12.79 32.39
C MET A 1 26.69 11.55 32.13
N LYS A 2 26.67 10.55 33.03
CA LYS A 2 27.44 9.32 32.83
C LYS A 2 26.94 8.59 31.57
N SER A 3 27.85 8.12 30.73
CA SER A 3 27.55 7.39 29.47
C SER A 3 26.52 6.26 29.65
N GLN A 4 26.54 5.60 30.82
CA GLN A 4 25.59 4.56 31.21
C GLN A 4 24.13 5.05 31.29
N THR A 5 23.88 6.27 31.79
CA THR A 5 22.53 6.84 31.87
C THR A 5 21.97 7.18 30.50
N ILE A 6 22.84 7.66 29.59
CA ILE A 6 22.47 7.96 28.20
C ILE A 6 22.13 6.67 27.46
N LYS A 7 22.94 5.61 27.63
CA LYS A 7 22.65 4.26 27.10
C LYS A 7 21.28 3.77 27.55
N ALA A 8 21.01 3.79 28.87
CA ALA A 8 19.75 3.29 29.45
C ALA A 8 18.50 4.01 28.90
N ILE A 9 18.57 5.35 28.76
CA ILE A 9 17.48 6.15 28.21
C ILE A 9 17.28 5.83 26.72
N PHE A 10 18.36 5.78 25.93
CA PHE A 10 18.27 5.45 24.50
C PHE A 10 17.71 4.04 24.26
N THR A 11 18.13 3.06 25.07
CA THR A 11 17.61 1.69 24.98
C THR A 11 16.11 1.64 25.23
N ASN A 12 15.62 2.30 26.28
CA ASN A 12 14.20 2.26 26.60
C ASN A 12 13.37 2.96 25.52
N LEU A 13 13.86 4.09 24.99
CA LEU A 13 13.16 4.85 23.95
C LEU A 13 13.12 4.08 22.61
N LEU A 14 14.21 3.43 22.21
CA LEU A 14 14.24 2.58 21.02
C LEU A 14 13.36 1.32 21.17
N PHE A 15 13.27 0.75 22.37
CA PHE A 15 12.38 -0.38 22.64
C PHE A 15 10.91 0.01 22.46
N VAL A 16 10.50 1.16 23.02
CA VAL A 16 9.14 1.68 22.86
C VAL A 16 8.82 1.91 21.38
N ILE A 17 9.74 2.53 20.62
CA ILE A 17 9.57 2.71 19.17
C ILE A 17 9.45 1.37 18.43
N GLY A 18 10.29 0.38 18.77
CA GLY A 18 10.25 -0.95 18.18
C GLY A 18 8.92 -1.67 18.41
N VAL A 19 8.38 -1.60 19.63
CA VAL A 19 7.07 -2.18 19.97
C VAL A 19 5.95 -1.48 19.21
N ILE A 20 5.98 -0.15 19.11
CA ILE A 20 4.99 0.62 18.34
C ILE A 20 5.03 0.19 16.86
N LEU A 21 6.22 0.13 16.24
CA LEU A 21 6.38 -0.31 14.86
C LEU A 21 5.84 -1.73 14.64
N LEU A 22 6.04 -2.64 15.60
CA LEU A 22 5.54 -4.00 15.50
C LEU A 22 4.01 -4.04 15.56
N ILE A 23 3.39 -3.29 16.48
CA ILE A 23 1.92 -3.18 16.56
C ILE A 23 1.35 -2.60 15.25
N PHE A 24 1.92 -1.50 14.75
CA PHE A 24 1.48 -0.91 13.48
C PHE A 24 1.69 -1.84 12.29
N GLY A 25 2.84 -2.54 12.24
CA GLY A 25 3.14 -3.54 11.23
C GLY A 25 2.15 -4.70 11.26
N PHE A 26 1.75 -5.16 12.45
CA PHE A 26 0.78 -6.23 12.63
C PHE A 26 -0.64 -5.81 12.24
N ILE A 27 -1.08 -4.61 12.64
CA ILE A 27 -2.38 -4.08 12.24
C ILE A 27 -2.44 -3.95 10.70
N ARG A 28 -1.44 -3.31 10.09
CA ARG A 28 -1.40 -3.18 8.62
C ARG A 28 -1.31 -4.53 7.92
N GLY A 29 -0.47 -5.45 8.42
CA GLY A 29 -0.34 -6.79 7.86
C GLY A 29 -1.64 -7.58 7.94
N SER A 30 -2.34 -7.53 9.07
CA SER A 30 -3.64 -8.21 9.22
C SER A 30 -4.69 -7.65 8.26
N ILE A 31 -4.73 -6.34 8.04
CA ILE A 31 -5.62 -5.71 7.05
C ILE A 31 -5.25 -6.16 5.63
N THR A 32 -3.97 -6.18 5.27
CA THR A 32 -3.51 -6.62 3.94
C THR A 32 -3.86 -8.09 3.70
N ILE A 33 -3.64 -8.98 4.69
CA ILE A 33 -4.01 -10.40 4.61
C ILE A 33 -5.53 -10.53 4.46
N THR A 34 -6.30 -9.80 5.26
CA THR A 34 -7.76 -9.82 5.20
C THR A 34 -8.25 -9.38 3.81
N ARG A 35 -7.65 -8.33 3.23
CA ARG A 35 -7.96 -7.87 1.88
C ARG A 35 -7.63 -8.92 0.80
N LEU A 36 -6.54 -9.66 0.98
CA LEU A 36 -6.13 -10.72 0.05
C LEU A 36 -7.00 -11.97 0.13
N VAL A 37 -7.55 -12.30 1.31
CA VAL A 37 -8.36 -13.50 1.52
C VAL A 37 -9.84 -13.26 1.21
N ILE A 38 -10.37 -12.08 1.55
CA ILE A 38 -11.80 -11.79 1.40
C ILE A 38 -12.16 -11.36 -0.03
N PHE A 39 -11.27 -10.65 -0.72
CA PHE A 39 -11.56 -10.12 -2.04
C PHE A 39 -10.81 -10.87 -3.14
N ASP A 40 -11.55 -11.43 -4.10
CA ASP A 40 -10.97 -12.04 -5.33
C ASP A 40 -10.15 -11.03 -6.15
N LYS A 41 -10.45 -9.74 -6.02
CA LYS A 41 -9.68 -8.63 -6.60
C LYS A 41 -9.28 -7.65 -5.51
N TYR A 42 -8.00 -7.28 -5.46
CA TYR A 42 -7.50 -6.30 -4.48
C TYR A 42 -8.31 -5.00 -4.60
N PRO A 43 -8.97 -4.54 -3.51
CA PRO A 43 -9.87 -3.40 -3.59
C PRO A 43 -9.07 -2.13 -3.84
N LEU A 44 -9.37 -1.46 -4.96
CA LEU A 44 -8.87 -0.11 -5.24
C LEU A 44 -9.76 0.93 -4.55
N GLN A 45 -9.35 2.19 -4.52
CA GLN A 45 -10.22 3.26 -4.02
C GLN A 45 -11.47 3.39 -4.91
N SER A 46 -12.63 3.69 -4.32
CA SER A 46 -13.94 3.75 -5.00
C SER A 46 -13.96 4.60 -6.29
N TYR A 47 -13.09 5.61 -6.37
CA TYR A 47 -12.93 6.46 -7.55
C TYR A 47 -12.16 5.76 -8.69
N GLU A 48 -11.13 4.98 -8.35
CA GLU A 48 -10.35 4.22 -9.34
C GLU A 48 -11.23 3.13 -9.98
N GLU A 49 -12.15 2.51 -9.23
CA GLU A 49 -13.03 1.48 -9.80
C GLU A 49 -14.11 2.04 -10.73
N THR A 50 -14.58 3.27 -10.50
CA THR A 50 -15.67 3.88 -11.26
C THR A 50 -15.20 4.74 -12.44
N ARG A 51 -13.91 5.13 -12.50
CA ARG A 51 -13.39 5.99 -13.58
C ARG A 51 -13.61 5.41 -14.99
N CYS A 52 -13.43 4.10 -15.15
CA CYS A 52 -13.67 3.44 -16.44
C CYS A 52 -15.16 3.32 -16.81
N GLN A 53 -16.08 3.42 -15.84
CA GLN A 53 -17.52 3.50 -16.09
C GLN A 53 -17.98 4.91 -16.48
N ILE A 54 -17.28 5.94 -15.99
CA ILE A 54 -17.58 7.35 -16.29
C ILE A 54 -17.11 7.71 -17.71
N ASP A 55 -15.99 7.13 -18.16
CA ASP A 55 -15.51 7.28 -19.56
C ASP A 55 -16.39 6.57 -20.60
N LEU A 56 -17.36 5.76 -20.16
CA LEU A 56 -18.39 5.17 -21.03
C LEU A 56 -19.57 6.13 -21.31
N LEU A 57 -19.70 7.21 -20.55
CA LEU A 57 -20.65 8.25 -20.92
C LEU A 57 -20.22 8.81 -22.28
N PRO A 58 -21.15 8.96 -23.24
CA PRO A 58 -20.81 9.47 -24.56
C PRO A 58 -20.23 10.88 -24.41
N GLN A 59 -18.89 10.95 -24.37
CA GLN A 59 -18.20 12.22 -24.31
C GLN A 59 -18.26 12.81 -25.73
N PRO A 60 -18.84 14.01 -25.90
CA PRO A 60 -18.85 14.66 -27.19
C PRO A 60 -17.41 14.95 -27.60
N VAL A 61 -16.90 14.23 -28.61
CA VAL A 61 -15.59 14.53 -29.17
C VAL A 61 -15.81 15.64 -30.20
N SER A 62 -15.26 16.82 -29.94
CA SER A 62 -15.33 17.94 -30.87
C SER A 62 -14.20 17.77 -31.88
N THR A 63 -14.50 17.11 -33.00
CA THR A 63 -13.62 17.08 -34.16
C THR A 63 -14.21 18.05 -35.18
N ASP A 64 -13.49 19.14 -35.48
CA ASP A 64 -13.83 20.13 -36.50
C ASP A 64 -15.25 20.72 -36.40
N GLY A 65 -15.66 21.13 -35.19
CA GLY A 65 -16.92 21.85 -34.97
C GLY A 65 -18.18 21.01 -35.15
N LYS A 66 -18.05 19.69 -35.35
CA LYS A 66 -19.17 18.75 -35.37
C LYS A 66 -19.06 17.82 -34.16
N THR A 67 -20.09 17.83 -33.33
CA THR A 67 -20.21 16.90 -32.21
C THR A 67 -20.45 15.49 -32.78
N GLN A 68 -19.41 14.67 -32.81
CA GLN A 68 -19.56 13.27 -33.21
C GLN A 68 -19.58 12.39 -31.95
N LEU A 69 -20.55 11.47 -31.92
CA LEU A 69 -20.53 10.37 -30.96
C LEU A 69 -19.38 9.44 -31.32
N LEU A 70 -18.54 9.10 -30.33
CA LEU A 70 -17.47 8.11 -30.48
C LEU A 70 -18.01 6.84 -31.14
N SER A 71 -17.28 6.33 -32.14
CA SER A 71 -17.62 5.07 -32.78
C SER A 71 -17.61 3.94 -31.74
N GLN A 72 -18.57 3.01 -31.84
CA GLN A 72 -18.72 1.88 -30.91
C GLN A 72 -17.44 1.03 -30.80
N LYS A 73 -16.58 1.08 -31.82
CA LYS A 73 -15.28 0.40 -31.84
C LYS A 73 -14.19 1.15 -31.03
N GLU A 74 -14.19 2.48 -31.07
CA GLU A 74 -13.25 3.28 -30.27
C GLU A 74 -13.62 3.32 -28.79
N SER A 75 -14.93 3.24 -28.45
CA SER A 75 -15.36 3.13 -27.06
C SER A 75 -14.94 1.79 -26.43
N GLN A 76 -15.04 0.68 -27.19
CA GLN A 76 -14.54 -0.63 -26.75
C GLN A 76 -13.02 -0.63 -26.55
N ASP A 77 -12.26 -0.05 -27.49
CA ASP A 77 -10.79 -0.02 -27.42
C ASP A 77 -10.29 0.85 -26.25
N ARG A 78 -11.00 1.95 -25.93
CA ARG A 78 -10.75 2.74 -24.71
C ARG A 78 -11.12 1.99 -23.43
N GLN A 79 -12.23 1.27 -23.44
CA GLN A 79 -12.66 0.47 -22.29
C GLN A 79 -11.63 -0.61 -21.96
N GLU A 80 -11.14 -1.34 -22.98
CA GLU A 80 -10.14 -2.38 -22.80
C GLU A 80 -8.86 -1.81 -22.20
N LYS A 81 -8.34 -0.69 -22.76
CA LYS A 81 -7.17 0.03 -22.22
C LYS A 81 -7.37 0.53 -20.79
N CYS A 82 -8.57 0.99 -20.45
CA CYS A 82 -8.89 1.44 -19.09
C CYS A 82 -8.94 0.26 -18.11
N THR A 83 -9.48 -0.89 -18.52
CA THR A 83 -9.48 -2.09 -17.67
C THR A 83 -8.08 -2.66 -17.45
N THR A 84 -7.22 -2.63 -18.47
CA THR A 84 -5.82 -3.09 -18.33
C THR A 84 -5.01 -2.17 -17.41
N SER A 85 -5.20 -0.85 -17.50
CA SER A 85 -4.53 0.09 -16.60
C SER A 85 -4.98 -0.09 -15.15
N LEU A 86 -6.27 -0.37 -14.91
CA LEU A 86 -6.77 -0.71 -13.58
C LEU A 86 -6.17 -1.99 -13.01
N GLU A 87 -6.05 -3.04 -13.83
CA GLU A 87 -5.40 -4.28 -13.37
C GLU A 87 -3.94 -4.07 -13.01
N HIS A 88 -3.24 -3.22 -13.76
CA HIS A 88 -1.86 -2.88 -13.42
C HIS A 88 -1.78 -2.11 -12.11
N GLU A 89 -2.68 -1.16 -11.88
CA GLU A 89 -2.76 -0.38 -10.64
C GLU A 89 -3.09 -1.26 -9.43
N ARG A 90 -3.98 -2.26 -9.58
CA ARG A 90 -4.22 -3.29 -8.54
C ARG A 90 -2.93 -3.98 -8.14
N LYS A 91 -2.16 -4.45 -9.12
CA LYS A 91 -0.89 -5.17 -8.87
C LYS A 91 0.13 -4.28 -8.18
N VAL A 92 0.24 -3.01 -8.59
CA VAL A 92 1.15 -2.05 -7.97
C VAL A 92 0.77 -1.79 -6.51
N ARG A 93 -0.49 -1.43 -6.24
CA ARG A 93 -0.96 -1.19 -4.87
C ARG A 93 -0.81 -2.42 -3.97
N GLN A 94 -1.15 -3.60 -4.48
CA GLN A 94 -0.98 -4.85 -3.76
C GLN A 94 0.50 -5.07 -3.40
N THR A 95 1.40 -4.84 -4.35
CA THR A 95 2.85 -5.00 -4.12
C THR A 95 3.35 -3.99 -3.09
N GLU A 96 2.92 -2.73 -3.20
CA GLU A 96 3.31 -1.66 -2.27
C GLU A 96 2.83 -1.96 -0.84
N ASP A 97 1.57 -2.36 -0.66
CA ASP A 97 1.02 -2.69 0.66
C ASP A 97 1.73 -3.90 1.27
N ILE A 98 2.08 -4.91 0.47
CA ILE A 98 2.87 -6.06 0.92
C ILE A 98 4.28 -5.62 1.32
N VAL A 99 4.98 -4.88 0.46
CA VAL A 99 6.35 -4.42 0.73
C VAL A 99 6.37 -3.54 1.97
N TYR A 100 5.44 -2.61 2.12
CA TYR A 100 5.35 -1.74 3.29
C TYR A 100 5.07 -2.54 4.57
N SER A 101 4.14 -3.48 4.52
CA SER A 101 3.82 -4.34 5.67
C SER A 101 5.03 -5.19 6.08
N VAL A 102 5.68 -5.84 5.12
CA VAL A 102 6.84 -6.71 5.35
C VAL A 102 8.03 -5.90 5.86
N THR A 103 8.35 -4.77 5.22
CA THR A 103 9.46 -3.91 5.66
C THR A 103 9.23 -3.36 7.06
N THR A 104 8.00 -2.94 7.40
CA THR A 104 7.67 -2.46 8.76
C THR A 104 7.80 -3.58 9.80
N LEU A 105 7.33 -4.78 9.48
CA LEU A 105 7.46 -5.95 10.37
C LEU A 105 8.92 -6.38 10.54
N VAL A 106 9.70 -6.44 9.46
CA VAL A 106 11.12 -6.79 9.50
C VAL A 106 11.91 -5.73 10.26
N ALA A 107 11.65 -4.44 10.03
CA ALA A 107 12.30 -3.35 10.78
C ALA A 107 11.99 -3.44 12.29
N GLY A 108 10.72 -3.64 12.66
CA GLY A 108 10.31 -3.82 14.05
C GLY A 108 10.96 -5.06 14.69
N PHE A 109 10.99 -6.19 13.96
CA PHE A 109 11.61 -7.42 14.43
C PHE A 109 13.12 -7.29 14.61
N VAL A 110 13.83 -6.71 13.64
CA VAL A 110 15.28 -6.47 13.71
C VAL A 110 15.61 -5.56 14.89
N LEU A 111 14.82 -4.52 15.14
CA LEU A 111 15.01 -3.64 16.31
C LEU A 111 14.88 -4.42 17.63
N ILE A 112 13.87 -5.28 17.77
CA ILE A 112 13.68 -6.09 18.99
C ILE A 112 14.79 -7.13 19.14
N VAL A 113 15.22 -7.80 18.07
CA VAL A 113 16.30 -8.80 18.12
C VAL A 113 17.64 -8.14 18.43
N ALA A 114 17.95 -7.02 17.79
CA ALA A 114 19.14 -6.22 18.10
C ALA A 114 19.12 -5.76 19.57
N PHE A 115 17.96 -5.35 20.08
CA PHE A 115 17.77 -4.98 21.48
C PHE A 115 17.99 -6.15 22.45
N LYS A 116 17.38 -7.31 22.18
CA LYS A 116 17.60 -8.54 22.94
C LYS A 116 19.10 -8.85 22.98
N ARG A 117 19.76 -8.81 21.83
CA ARG A 117 21.20 -9.10 21.76
C ARG A 117 22.04 -8.07 22.51
N PHE A 118 21.67 -6.79 22.49
CA PHE A 118 22.40 -5.73 23.20
C PHE A 118 22.27 -5.86 24.72
N ILE A 119 21.07 -6.15 25.23
CA ILE A 119 20.85 -6.36 26.68
C ILE A 119 21.52 -7.65 27.16
N PHE A 120 21.37 -8.77 26.46
CA PHE A 120 21.91 -10.07 26.88
C PHE A 120 23.39 -10.27 26.55
N SER A 121 24.04 -9.34 25.83
CA SER A 121 25.48 -9.37 25.57
C SER A 121 26.30 -8.56 26.57
N GLU A 122 25.67 -7.68 27.36
CA GLU A 122 26.33 -6.94 28.46
C GLU A 122 26.10 -7.61 29.85
N SER A 123 25.38 -8.74 29.93
CA SER A 123 25.26 -9.59 31.14
C SER A 123 26.24 -10.77 31.10
#